data_AF-A0A814NZM5-F1
#
_entry.id   AF-A0A814NZM5-F1
#
_cell.length_a   1.000
_cell.length_b   1.000
_cell.length_c   1.000
_cell.angle_alpha   90.00
_cell.angle_beta   90.00
_cell.angle_gamma   90.00
#
_symmetry.space_group_name_H-M   'P 1'
#
loop_
_entity.id
_entity.type
_entity.pdbx_description
1 polymer ?
#
loop_
_entity_poly.entity_id
_entity_poly.type
_entity_poly.pdbx_seq_one_letter_code
_entity_poly.pdbx_strand_id
1 'polypeptide(L)'
;MALVVLTNALTNIESAAKIPQKFVDFTVGKKAKLSKTNAATGNVRDDILIPGTYMIAVIDTGVNYLHPALGGCFGPRCKVAFGYDFVGDKYSASNPIPVPDNDPLDDCSESSHGTHVAGIVAGNATKMFQTGFIPIAPFLGVAPQATLGAYRIFGCAADTTTTDLITAAIFRAFDDKADISKLL
;
A
#
# COMPACT_ATOMS: atom_id res chain seq x y z
N MET A 1 -9.80 -6.50 -15.62
CA MET A 1 -10.88 -5.52 -15.36
C MET A 1 -10.72 -5.09 -13.91
N ALA A 2 -10.44 -3.82 -13.62
CA ALA A 2 -10.14 -3.35 -12.26
C ALA A 2 -10.94 -2.07 -11.95
N LEU A 3 -11.58 -2.03 -10.79
CA LEU A 3 -12.44 -0.95 -10.30
C LEU A 3 -11.79 -0.27 -9.08
N VAL A 4 -11.85 1.06 -9.04
CA VAL A 4 -11.22 1.94 -8.02
C VAL A 4 -12.32 2.56 -7.17
N VAL A 5 -12.19 2.49 -5.83
CA VAL A 5 -13.03 3.29 -4.91
C VAL A 5 -12.12 4.21 -4.11
N LEU A 6 -12.30 5.51 -4.30
CA LEU A 6 -11.72 6.57 -3.48
C LEU A 6 -12.61 6.72 -2.24
N THR A 7 -12.05 6.54 -1.04
CA THR A 7 -12.78 6.75 0.22
C THR A 7 -12.96 8.24 0.51
N ASN A 8 -13.87 8.87 -0.24
CA ASN A 8 -14.74 9.94 0.25
C ASN A 8 -16.23 9.56 0.12
N ALA A 9 -16.54 8.30 -0.17
CA ALA A 9 -17.91 7.80 -0.33
C ALA A 9 -18.21 6.66 0.65
N LEU A 10 -18.25 6.95 1.95
CA LEU A 10 -18.95 6.11 2.92
C LEU A 10 -19.90 6.98 3.74
N THR A 11 -20.87 7.59 3.04
CA THR A 11 -22.19 7.84 3.63
C THR A 11 -23.14 6.87 2.93
N ASN A 12 -23.78 6.00 3.72
CA ASN A 12 -24.84 5.07 3.34
C ASN A 12 -24.43 3.74 2.67
N ILE A 13 -23.95 2.78 3.47
CA ILE A 13 -24.39 1.37 3.33
C ILE A 13 -24.48 0.76 4.73
N GLU A 14 -25.62 0.94 5.38
CA GLU A 14 -26.09 0.00 6.41
C GLU A 14 -26.66 -1.22 5.70
N SER A 15 -25.97 -2.37 5.74
CA SER A 15 -26.63 -3.68 5.93
C SER A 15 -25.61 -4.83 5.95
N ALA A 16 -25.64 -5.56 7.07
CA ALA A 16 -25.39 -7.00 7.22
C ALA A 16 -23.99 -7.58 6.97
N ALA A 17 -23.15 -7.56 8.01
CA ALA A 17 -22.50 -8.77 8.53
C ALA A 17 -22.10 -8.53 10.00
N LYS A 18 -22.28 -9.53 10.85
CA LYS A 18 -22.23 -9.44 12.32
C LYS A 18 -20.78 -9.35 12.80
N ILE A 19 -20.26 -8.12 12.89
CA ILE A 19 -18.92 -7.83 13.43
C ILE A 19 -18.95 -7.98 14.97
N PRO A 20 -17.95 -8.63 15.60
CA PRO A 20 -17.93 -8.84 17.06
C PRO A 20 -17.99 -7.52 17.86
N GLN A 21 -18.68 -7.53 19.01
CA GLN A 21 -19.07 -6.31 19.75
C GLN A 21 -17.94 -5.36 20.18
N LYS A 22 -16.68 -5.83 20.20
CA LYS A 22 -15.50 -4.95 20.41
C LYS A 22 -15.38 -3.85 19.34
N PHE A 23 -16.05 -4.01 18.20
CA PHE A 23 -16.10 -3.04 17.10
C PHE A 23 -17.26 -2.01 17.21
N VAL A 24 -18.26 -2.23 18.09
CA VAL A 24 -19.43 -1.32 18.21
C VAL A 24 -19.10 -0.06 19.02
N ASP A 25 -18.18 -0.15 19.97
CA ASP A 25 -17.81 0.99 20.81
C ASP A 25 -17.03 2.09 20.08
N PHE A 26 -16.47 1.80 18.90
CA PHE A 26 -15.82 2.83 18.08
C PHE A 26 -16.81 3.65 17.25
N THR A 27 -18.06 3.17 17.07
CA THR A 27 -19.05 3.86 16.23
C THR A 27 -19.78 5.01 16.93
N VAL A 28 -19.69 5.14 18.27
CA VAL A 28 -20.43 6.21 19.01
C VAL A 28 -19.55 7.06 19.96
N GLY A 29 -18.24 6.82 20.02
CA GLY A 29 -17.36 7.46 21.00
C GLY A 29 -16.57 8.68 20.51
N LYS A 30 -17.05 9.89 20.85
CA LYS A 30 -16.42 11.23 20.72
C LYS A 30 -16.34 11.82 19.32
N LYS A 31 -17.25 12.78 19.08
CA LYS A 31 -17.07 13.87 18.11
C LYS A 31 -15.68 14.50 18.31
N ALA A 32 -14.69 14.08 17.52
CA ALA A 32 -13.54 14.93 17.25
C ALA A 32 -14.12 16.20 16.62
N LYS A 33 -13.96 17.31 17.32
CA LYS A 33 -14.44 18.62 16.89
C LYS A 33 -13.74 18.92 15.57
N LEU A 34 -14.43 18.72 14.44
CA LEU A 34 -13.99 19.23 13.14
C LEU A 34 -13.78 20.74 13.36
N SER A 35 -12.52 21.17 13.36
CA SER A 35 -12.21 22.58 13.23
C SER A 35 -12.85 23.02 11.92
N LYS A 36 -13.83 23.92 12.03
CA LYS A 36 -14.43 24.59 10.88
C LYS A 36 -13.35 25.43 10.21
N THR A 37 -12.65 24.86 9.26
CA THR A 37 -11.90 25.60 8.25
C THR A 37 -12.26 25.01 6.90
N ASN A 38 -13.27 25.65 6.31
CA ASN A 38 -13.65 25.68 4.90
C ASN A 38 -13.81 24.33 4.20
N ALA A 39 -15.08 23.94 4.03
CA ALA A 39 -15.50 23.18 2.87
C ALA A 39 -15.06 23.94 1.61
N ALA A 40 -13.91 23.57 1.06
CA ALA A 40 -13.51 23.96 -0.27
C ALA A 40 -13.98 22.86 -1.22
N THR A 41 -14.70 23.27 -2.25
CA THR A 41 -14.97 22.54 -3.49
C THR A 41 -13.67 22.23 -4.24
N GLY A 42 -12.75 21.49 -3.62
CA GLY A 42 -11.46 21.10 -4.17
C GLY A 42 -11.59 19.79 -4.95
N ASN A 43 -10.95 19.70 -6.10
CA ASN A 43 -10.87 18.44 -6.83
C ASN A 43 -10.12 17.43 -5.94
N VAL A 44 -10.56 16.17 -5.91
CA VAL A 44 -9.85 15.07 -5.20
C VAL A 44 -8.37 14.96 -5.61
N ARG A 45 -8.03 15.50 -6.79
CA ARG A 45 -6.66 15.64 -7.28
C ARG A 45 -5.80 16.58 -6.43
N ASP A 46 -6.36 17.63 -5.85
CA ASP A 46 -5.61 18.66 -5.13
C ASP A 46 -5.21 18.17 -3.73
N ASP A 47 -6.03 17.34 -3.09
CA ASP A 47 -5.70 16.72 -1.81
C ASP A 47 -4.57 15.67 -1.98
N ILE A 48 -4.61 14.86 -3.05
CA ILE A 48 -3.57 13.87 -3.41
C ILE A 48 -2.17 14.49 -3.60
N LEU A 49 -2.11 15.81 -3.85
CA LEU A 49 -0.86 16.53 -4.09
C LEU A 49 -0.17 17.01 -2.81
N ILE A 50 -0.77 16.85 -1.62
CA ILE A 50 -0.16 17.24 -0.35
C ILE A 50 0.73 16.10 0.19
N PRO A 51 2.06 16.28 0.27
CA PRO A 51 2.97 15.24 0.73
C PRO A 51 2.66 14.73 2.14
N GLY A 52 2.60 13.41 2.31
CA GLY A 52 2.38 12.75 3.60
C GLY A 52 0.93 12.72 4.09
N THR A 53 -0.05 13.18 3.29
CA THR A 53 -1.47 13.16 3.67
C THR A 53 -2.11 11.77 3.51
N TYR A 54 -1.63 11.00 2.54
CA TYR A 54 -2.16 9.67 2.23
C TYR A 54 -1.08 8.60 2.44
N MET A 55 -1.45 7.54 3.14
CA MET A 55 -0.61 6.37 3.39
C MET A 55 -1.22 5.20 2.62
N ILE A 56 -0.62 4.73 1.52
CA ILE A 56 -1.22 3.69 0.69
C ILE A 56 -0.52 2.35 0.95
N ALA A 57 -1.29 1.32 1.28
CA ALA A 57 -0.78 -0.04 1.43
C ALA A 57 -0.70 -0.77 0.07
N VAL A 58 0.45 -1.39 -0.21
CA VAL A 58 0.65 -2.32 -1.33
C VAL A 58 0.78 -3.72 -0.75
N ILE A 59 -0.20 -4.58 -1.00
CA ILE A 59 -0.21 -5.99 -0.56
C ILE A 59 0.03 -6.84 -1.80
N ASP A 60 1.24 -7.41 -1.95
CA ASP A 60 1.70 -8.01 -3.21
C ASP A 60 2.92 -8.93 -2.99
N THR A 61 3.77 -9.14 -4.01
CA THR A 61 5.06 -9.87 -3.93
C THR A 61 6.12 -9.22 -3.05
N GLY A 62 5.82 -8.04 -2.51
CA GLY A 62 6.77 -7.14 -1.87
C GLY A 62 7.09 -5.95 -2.78
N VAL A 63 7.92 -5.04 -2.29
CA VAL A 63 8.27 -3.82 -3.02
C VAL A 63 9.77 -3.62 -2.99
N ASN A 64 10.39 -3.50 -4.16
CA ASN A 64 11.76 -3.04 -4.29
C ASN A 64 11.86 -1.56 -3.97
N TYR A 65 11.85 -1.22 -2.68
CA TYR A 65 11.96 0.16 -2.21
C TYR A 65 13.31 0.81 -2.54
N LEU A 66 14.32 0.03 -2.96
CA LEU A 66 15.60 0.53 -3.46
C LEU A 66 15.48 1.10 -4.88
N HIS A 67 14.38 0.85 -5.58
CA HIS A 67 14.14 1.40 -6.91
C HIS A 67 14.11 2.95 -6.85
N PRO A 68 14.84 3.67 -7.72
CA PRO A 68 14.93 5.14 -7.62
C PRO A 68 13.60 5.87 -7.77
N ALA A 69 12.67 5.34 -8.56
CA ALA A 69 11.31 5.87 -8.67
C ALA A 69 10.53 5.81 -7.34
N LEU A 70 10.95 4.93 -6.43
CA LEU A 70 10.34 4.70 -5.11
C LEU A 70 11.21 5.25 -3.98
N GLY A 71 12.14 6.17 -4.28
CA GLY A 71 12.91 6.91 -3.27
C GLY A 71 14.18 6.22 -2.77
N GLY A 72 14.40 4.94 -3.07
CA GLY A 72 15.68 4.26 -2.82
C GLY A 72 15.97 3.90 -1.36
N CYS A 73 14.96 3.88 -0.48
CA CYS A 73 15.14 3.54 0.92
C CYS A 73 13.85 3.00 1.57
N PHE A 74 14.01 2.36 2.73
CA PHE A 74 12.92 1.83 3.56
C PHE A 74 12.94 2.43 4.97
N GLY A 75 11.76 2.67 5.53
CA GLY A 75 11.58 3.12 6.91
C GLY A 75 11.23 4.60 7.06
N PRO A 76 11.27 5.15 8.29
CA PRO A 76 10.82 6.51 8.55
C PRO A 76 11.50 7.55 7.64
N ARG A 77 10.69 8.41 7.00
CA ARG A 77 11.08 9.43 6.01
C ARG A 77 11.42 8.90 4.61
N CYS A 78 11.26 7.61 4.36
CA CYS A 78 11.30 7.05 3.01
C CYS A 78 9.91 7.09 2.35
N LYS A 79 9.89 6.98 1.01
CA LYS A 79 8.66 6.82 0.24
C LYS A 79 7.93 5.54 0.64
N VAL A 80 8.65 4.43 0.78
CA VAL A 80 8.16 3.20 1.43
C VAL A 80 8.55 3.28 2.91
N ALA A 81 7.62 3.67 3.76
CA ALA A 81 7.95 4.09 5.13
C ALA A 81 7.80 2.98 6.17
N PHE A 82 6.99 1.97 5.89
CA PHE A 82 6.69 0.84 6.77
C PHE A 82 6.27 -0.36 5.92
N GLY A 83 6.19 -1.52 6.56
CA GLY A 83 5.83 -2.74 5.89
C GLY A 83 6.16 -3.98 6.68
N TYR A 84 5.82 -5.14 6.12
CA TYR A 84 6.03 -6.44 6.75
C TYR A 84 6.06 -7.54 5.70
N ASP A 85 6.96 -8.51 5.87
CA ASP A 85 6.97 -9.75 5.10
C ASP A 85 6.27 -10.85 5.88
N PHE A 86 5.20 -11.40 5.32
CA PHE A 86 4.45 -12.49 5.94
C PHE A 86 4.97 -13.88 5.58
N VAL A 87 5.88 -13.99 4.61
CA VAL A 87 6.16 -15.27 3.94
C VAL A 87 7.64 -15.56 3.74
N GLY A 88 8.48 -14.55 3.51
CA GLY A 88 9.89 -14.73 3.21
C GLY A 88 10.15 -15.25 1.79
N ASP A 89 11.41 -15.14 1.36
CA ASP A 89 11.85 -15.43 -0.02
C ASP A 89 11.52 -16.84 -0.52
N LYS A 90 11.64 -17.82 0.37
CA LYS A 90 11.52 -19.25 0.02
C LYS A 90 10.08 -19.74 -0.06
N TYR A 91 9.09 -18.89 0.21
CA TYR A 91 7.69 -19.28 0.17
C TYR A 91 7.24 -19.53 -1.26
N SER A 92 6.67 -20.71 -1.50
CA SER A 92 6.17 -21.14 -2.80
C SER A 92 5.14 -22.25 -2.68
N ALA A 93 4.52 -22.64 -3.81
CA ALA A 93 3.62 -23.80 -3.84
C ALA A 93 4.32 -25.11 -3.42
N SER A 94 5.64 -25.22 -3.64
CA SER A 94 6.46 -26.38 -3.24
C SER A 94 7.05 -26.27 -1.84
N ASN A 95 7.06 -25.07 -1.25
CA ASN A 95 7.50 -24.80 0.12
C ASN A 95 6.54 -23.80 0.81
N PRO A 96 5.35 -24.27 1.24
CA PRO A 96 4.28 -23.40 1.75
C PRO A 96 4.46 -23.03 3.25
N ILE A 97 5.71 -22.96 3.73
CA ILE A 97 6.02 -22.61 5.12
C ILE A 97 6.46 -21.14 5.16
N PRO A 98 5.64 -20.22 5.69
CA PRO A 98 6.00 -18.82 5.78
C PRO A 98 7.12 -18.59 6.81
N VAL A 99 8.03 -17.68 6.50
CA VAL A 99 9.09 -17.18 7.38
C VAL A 99 8.94 -15.65 7.47
N PRO A 100 8.06 -15.15 8.35
CA PRO A 100 7.77 -13.72 8.42
C PRO A 100 8.93 -12.90 9.00
N ASP A 101 9.11 -11.68 8.51
CA ASP A 101 10.03 -10.70 9.04
C ASP A 101 9.58 -9.25 8.76
N ASN A 102 10.39 -8.27 9.14
CA ASN A 102 10.05 -6.84 9.02
C ASN A 102 10.52 -6.21 7.70
N ASP A 103 11.05 -6.99 6.76
CA ASP A 103 11.63 -6.52 5.50
C ASP A 103 10.79 -6.96 4.29
N PRO A 104 9.89 -6.10 3.77
CA PRO A 104 9.02 -6.43 2.64
C PRO A 104 9.72 -6.31 1.28
N LEU A 105 11.06 -6.32 1.25
CA LEU A 105 11.84 -6.19 0.03
C LEU A 105 11.52 -7.32 -0.96
N ASP A 106 11.32 -6.93 -2.22
CA ASP A 106 11.25 -7.86 -3.34
C ASP A 106 12.36 -7.52 -4.33
N ASP A 107 13.51 -8.20 -4.22
CA ASP A 107 14.65 -8.08 -5.12
C ASP A 107 14.93 -9.36 -5.91
N CYS A 108 14.03 -10.34 -5.79
CA CYS A 108 14.22 -11.71 -6.28
C CYS A 108 13.09 -12.21 -7.17
N SER A 109 11.87 -11.64 -7.09
CA SER A 109 10.78 -12.13 -7.92
C SER A 109 10.94 -11.64 -9.36
N GLU A 110 10.81 -12.58 -10.30
CA GLU A 110 10.92 -12.31 -11.74
C GLU A 110 9.81 -11.35 -12.22
N SER A 111 8.66 -11.34 -11.54
CA SER A 111 7.56 -10.43 -11.87
C SER A 111 7.75 -9.04 -11.27
N SER A 112 8.42 -8.93 -10.12
CA SER A 112 8.51 -7.71 -9.31
C SER A 112 7.18 -6.97 -9.24
N HIS A 113 6.08 -7.72 -9.16
CA HIS A 113 4.72 -7.24 -9.45
C HIS A 113 4.33 -6.11 -8.50
N GLY A 114 4.63 -6.26 -7.22
CA GLY A 114 4.38 -5.22 -6.21
C GLY A 114 5.18 -3.94 -6.45
N THR A 115 6.41 -4.03 -6.97
CA THR A 115 7.20 -2.85 -7.38
C THR A 115 6.55 -2.11 -8.54
N HIS A 116 6.05 -2.84 -9.54
CA HIS A 116 5.34 -2.25 -10.68
C HIS A 116 4.04 -1.57 -10.23
N VAL A 117 3.26 -2.23 -9.37
CA VAL A 117 2.06 -1.67 -8.73
C VAL A 117 2.40 -0.39 -7.95
N ALA A 118 3.42 -0.44 -7.09
CA ALA A 118 3.88 0.72 -6.33
C ALA A 118 4.30 1.89 -7.23
N GLY A 119 4.94 1.60 -8.38
CA GLY A 119 5.29 2.58 -9.40
C GLY A 119 4.07 3.30 -9.99
N ILE A 120 3.02 2.56 -10.34
CA ILE A 120 1.75 3.12 -10.84
C ILE A 120 1.08 3.99 -9.76
N VAL A 121 1.11 3.54 -8.50
CA VAL A 121 0.47 4.25 -7.39
C VAL A 121 1.20 5.53 -7.06
N ALA A 122 2.51 5.47 -6.77
CA ALA A 122 3.21 6.59 -6.16
C ALA A 122 4.66 6.78 -6.65
N GLY A 123 5.03 6.15 -7.77
CA GLY A 123 6.35 6.29 -8.37
C GLY A 123 6.63 7.71 -8.87
N ASN A 124 7.88 8.14 -8.81
CA ASN A 124 8.34 9.38 -9.40
C ASN A 124 9.59 9.14 -10.23
N ALA A 125 9.40 8.99 -11.54
CA ALA A 125 10.47 8.74 -12.51
C ALA A 125 10.80 9.98 -13.35
N THR A 126 10.46 11.19 -12.87
CA THR A 126 10.66 12.44 -13.63
C THR A 126 12.13 12.83 -13.78
N LYS A 127 12.99 12.34 -12.87
CA LYS A 127 14.43 12.67 -12.80
C LYS A 127 15.29 11.44 -12.58
N MET A 128 14.99 10.36 -13.28
CA MET A 128 15.77 9.12 -13.23
C MET A 128 16.82 9.10 -14.33
N PHE A 129 18.09 9.20 -13.92
CA PHE A 129 19.26 9.15 -14.81
C PHE A 129 20.22 8.00 -14.47
N GLN A 130 19.88 7.16 -13.49
CA GLN A 130 20.69 6.01 -13.13
C GLN A 130 20.66 4.97 -14.25
N THR A 131 21.85 4.58 -14.72
CA THR A 131 22.04 3.52 -15.71
C THR A 131 21.32 2.24 -15.24
N GLY A 132 20.52 1.65 -16.12
CA GLY A 132 19.68 0.49 -15.82
C GLY A 132 18.25 0.82 -15.35
N PHE A 133 17.96 2.08 -14.99
CA PHE A 133 16.65 2.53 -14.51
C PHE A 133 16.09 3.75 -15.28
N ILE A 134 16.59 3.99 -16.49
CA ILE A 134 16.15 5.12 -17.32
C ILE A 134 14.85 4.72 -18.03
N PRO A 135 13.70 5.35 -17.73
CA PRO A 135 12.46 5.04 -18.41
C PRO A 135 12.47 5.58 -19.84
N ILE A 136 11.73 4.94 -20.75
CA ILE A 136 11.55 5.40 -22.14
C ILE A 136 10.92 6.80 -22.21
N ALA A 137 10.12 7.14 -21.21
CA ALA A 137 9.52 8.45 -21.01
C ALA A 137 9.40 8.72 -19.50
N PRO A 138 9.68 9.94 -19.03
CA PRO A 138 9.45 10.31 -17.64
C PRO A 138 7.98 10.09 -17.24
N PHE A 139 7.73 9.56 -16.04
CA PHE A 139 6.38 9.34 -15.55
C PHE A 139 6.21 9.68 -14.07
N LEU A 140 4.96 9.89 -13.67
CA LEU A 140 4.50 10.00 -12.29
C LEU A 140 3.40 8.97 -12.05
N GLY A 141 3.43 8.35 -10.88
CA GLY A 141 2.29 7.59 -10.37
C GLY A 141 1.10 8.49 -10.10
N VAL A 142 -0.04 7.89 -9.77
CA VAL A 142 -1.30 8.60 -9.50
C VAL A 142 -1.19 9.55 -8.30
N ALA A 143 -0.50 9.11 -7.24
CA ALA A 143 -0.28 9.83 -5.99
C ALA A 143 1.23 9.88 -5.66
N PRO A 144 2.05 10.61 -6.44
CA PRO A 144 3.51 10.59 -6.33
C PRO A 144 4.04 11.19 -5.02
N GLN A 145 3.18 11.82 -4.22
CA GLN A 145 3.50 12.39 -2.90
C GLN A 145 2.97 11.54 -1.72
N ALA A 146 2.21 10.46 -1.99
CA ALA A 146 1.72 9.55 -0.95
C ALA A 146 2.86 8.76 -0.32
N THR A 147 2.75 8.42 0.96
CA THR A 147 3.64 7.46 1.63
C THR A 147 3.14 6.04 1.34
N LEU A 148 4.03 5.10 1.09
CA LEU A 148 3.69 3.70 0.84
C LEU A 148 3.99 2.83 2.06
N GLY A 149 3.09 1.88 2.32
CA GLY A 149 3.34 0.71 3.16
C GLY A 149 3.45 -0.54 2.27
N ALA A 150 4.45 -1.38 2.47
CA ALA A 150 4.65 -2.60 1.66
C ALA A 150 4.39 -3.86 2.48
N TYR A 151 3.49 -4.72 2.02
CA TYR A 151 3.11 -5.96 2.69
C TYR A 151 3.30 -7.13 1.74
N ARG A 152 4.30 -7.96 2.03
CA ARG A 152 4.69 -9.07 1.16
C ARG A 152 3.96 -10.34 1.56
N ILE A 153 3.19 -10.89 0.63
CA ILE A 153 2.38 -12.12 0.81
C ILE A 153 2.70 -13.22 -0.22
N PHE A 154 3.69 -12.99 -1.07
CA PHE A 154 4.29 -13.99 -1.96
C PHE A 154 5.81 -14.01 -1.77
N GLY A 155 6.41 -15.20 -1.86
CA GLY A 155 7.88 -15.34 -1.94
C GLY A 155 8.39 -15.10 -3.37
N CYS A 156 9.68 -15.33 -3.60
CA CYS A 156 10.33 -15.05 -4.90
C CYS A 156 9.72 -15.82 -6.07
N ALA A 157 9.15 -17.01 -5.82
CA ALA A 157 8.47 -17.79 -6.85
C ALA A 157 7.18 -17.11 -7.36
N ALA A 158 6.56 -16.25 -6.54
CA ALA A 158 5.31 -15.56 -6.83
C ALA A 158 4.17 -16.46 -7.36
N ASP A 159 4.17 -17.74 -6.98
CA ASP A 159 3.29 -18.78 -7.54
C ASP A 159 2.08 -19.11 -6.65
N THR A 160 2.11 -18.71 -5.37
CA THR A 160 1.04 -18.99 -4.42
C THR A 160 0.94 -17.95 -3.31
N THR A 161 -0.28 -17.75 -2.81
CA THR A 161 -0.60 -17.07 -1.56
C THR A 161 -1.90 -17.67 -1.00
N THR A 162 -2.24 -17.36 0.25
CA THR A 162 -3.45 -17.86 0.91
C THR A 162 -4.34 -16.72 1.36
N THR A 163 -5.63 -17.01 1.50
CA THR A 163 -6.61 -16.05 2.06
C THR A 163 -6.22 -15.58 3.46
N ASP A 164 -5.57 -16.43 4.26
CA ASP A 164 -5.12 -16.09 5.61
C ASP A 164 -4.00 -15.05 5.58
N LEU A 165 -3.03 -15.18 4.67
CA LEU A 165 -1.96 -14.19 4.46
C LEU A 165 -2.52 -12.86 3.98
N ILE A 166 -3.44 -12.90 3.01
CA ILE A 166 -4.14 -11.71 2.50
C ILE A 166 -4.88 -11.00 3.64
N THR A 167 -5.61 -11.76 4.45
CA THR A 167 -6.40 -11.23 5.57
C THR A 167 -5.50 -10.64 6.65
N ALA A 168 -4.39 -11.30 6.98
CA ALA A 168 -3.40 -10.80 7.93
C ALA A 168 -2.76 -9.49 7.45
N ALA A 169 -2.44 -9.39 6.15
CA ALA A 169 -1.90 -8.18 5.55
C ALA A 169 -2.88 -7.01 5.57
N ILE A 170 -4.17 -7.25 5.29
CA ILE A 170 -5.23 -6.24 5.41
C ILE A 170 -5.29 -5.70 6.85
N PHE A 171 -5.34 -6.59 7.84
CA PHE A 171 -5.44 -6.16 9.24
C PHE A 171 -4.19 -5.42 9.70
N ARG A 172 -3.01 -5.87 9.30
CA ARG A 172 -1.77 -5.17 9.62
C ARG A 172 -1.73 -3.77 8.98
N ALA A 173 -2.14 -3.65 7.72
CA ALA A 173 -2.24 -2.37 7.03
C ALA A 173 -3.20 -1.40 7.74
N PHE A 174 -4.33 -1.92 8.24
CA PHE A 174 -5.28 -1.14 9.03
C PHE A 174 -4.67 -0.66 10.36
N ASP A 175 -3.97 -1.56 11.06
CA ASP A 175 -3.31 -1.25 12.32
C ASP A 175 -2.23 -0.18 12.16
N ASP A 176 -1.46 -0.27 11.08
CA ASP A 176 -0.41 0.68 10.68
C ASP A 176 -0.98 2.00 10.12
N LYS A 177 -2.31 2.17 10.14
CA LYS A 177 -3.04 3.39 9.73
C LYS A 177 -2.84 3.74 8.25
N ALA A 178 -2.53 2.74 7.43
CA ALA A 178 -2.54 2.93 5.99
C ALA A 178 -3.99 3.01 5.49
N ASP A 179 -4.26 3.96 4.60
CA ASP A 179 -5.39 3.90 3.70
C ASP A 179 -5.24 2.64 2.84
N ILE A 180 -6.10 1.66 3.13
CA ILE A 180 -6.21 0.42 2.36
C ILE A 180 -6.92 0.75 1.05
N SER A 181 -6.21 1.43 0.18
CA SER A 181 -6.63 1.69 -1.18
C SER A 181 -5.98 0.63 -2.06
N LYS A 182 -6.74 -0.46 -2.28
CA LYS A 182 -6.57 -1.52 -3.28
C LYS A 182 -5.84 -2.79 -2.80
N LEU A 183 -6.59 -3.89 -2.74
CA LEU A 183 -6.07 -5.25 -2.96
C LEU A 183 -5.99 -5.45 -4.48
N LEU A 184 -4.83 -5.80 -5.02
CA LEU A 184 -4.66 -6.22 -6.42
C LEU A 184 -4.31 -7.70 -6.48
#